data_AF-A0A0F9SDT1-F1
#
_entry.id   AF-A0A0F9SDT1-F1
#
_cell.length_a   1.000
_cell.length_b   1.000
_cell.length_c   1.000
_cell.angle_alpha   90.00
_cell.angle_beta   90.00
_cell.angle_gamma   90.00
#
_symmetry.space_group_name_H-M   'P 1'
#
loop_
_entity.id
_entity.type
_entity.pdbx_description
1 polymer ?
#
loop_
_entity_poly.entity_id
_entity_poly.type
_entity_poly.pdbx_seq_one_letter_code
_entity_poly.pdbx_strand_id
1 'polypeptide(L)'
;MKRQVDNSTYLKYLLQYLNMDDLKKICRDFEIKGFSRKKKSELIDFILESLAEEEFEVLLQQKELEIISNGVELALKKIRGEDRETVTEIKTVNPDDHEIELIFKGFNWENKSFLSITSANINDPERDCDCRIGSNMGFCSHFWIGFIYSLKQDWFKLKDWTLTSLPRDFESRIKNIKLSEKTIGDASEKISKPTILIDETATGAKLMNYINSSIIVYEGEITEIVERESEFQGNITKYFIVSLKDIKFGPKLKKKSDYREEDIKIVEEIKVRISEKLQNENCLKEGDKINFNGKLVKDNFWGYTVKNVRKIVMK
;
A
#
# COMPACT_ATOMS: atom_id res chain seq x y z
N MET A 1 22.76 -15.95 -10.00
CA MET A 1 22.12 -15.92 -8.67
C MET A 1 22.55 -17.17 -7.91
N LYS A 2 22.82 -17.10 -6.60
CA LYS A 2 23.22 -18.26 -5.78
C LYS A 2 22.11 -18.64 -4.79
N ARG A 3 20.89 -18.85 -5.29
CA ARG A 3 19.76 -19.27 -4.45
C ARG A 3 20.03 -20.68 -3.92
N GLN A 4 19.82 -20.89 -2.62
CA GLN A 4 19.97 -22.21 -2.00
C GLN A 4 18.67 -23.05 -2.02
N VAL A 5 17.52 -22.38 -2.07
CA VAL A 5 16.22 -23.02 -2.27
C VAL A 5 16.15 -23.61 -3.68
N ASP A 6 15.71 -24.86 -3.79
CA ASP A 6 15.54 -25.54 -5.08
C ASP A 6 14.47 -24.86 -5.95
N ASN A 7 14.56 -25.08 -7.26
CA ASN A 7 13.69 -24.41 -8.23
C ASN A 7 12.20 -24.73 -8.05
N SER A 8 11.85 -25.94 -7.65
CA SER A 8 10.46 -26.35 -7.47
C SER A 8 9.83 -25.62 -6.29
N THR A 9 10.52 -25.64 -5.14
CA THR A 9 10.09 -24.91 -3.94
C THR A 9 10.01 -23.41 -4.21
N TYR A 10 11.02 -22.84 -4.86
CA TYR A 10 11.04 -21.41 -5.16
C TYR A 10 9.94 -20.99 -6.15
N LEU A 11 9.71 -21.79 -7.21
CA LEU A 11 8.60 -21.56 -8.13
C LEU A 11 7.26 -21.64 -7.41
N LYS A 12 7.11 -22.57 -6.46
CA LYS A 12 5.90 -22.63 -5.63
C LYS A 12 5.66 -21.29 -4.91
N TYR A 13 6.70 -20.69 -4.31
CA TYR A 13 6.58 -19.37 -3.68
C TYR A 13 6.15 -18.27 -4.69
N LEU A 14 6.73 -18.24 -5.88
CA LEU A 14 6.38 -17.27 -6.93
C LEU A 14 4.94 -17.43 -7.43
N LEU A 15 4.54 -18.66 -7.75
CA LEU A 15 3.24 -18.96 -8.35
C LEU A 15 2.06 -18.66 -7.42
N GLN A 16 2.27 -18.63 -6.09
CA GLN A 16 1.24 -18.17 -5.15
C GLN A 16 0.78 -16.74 -5.40
N TYR A 17 1.62 -15.88 -5.99
CA TYR A 17 1.26 -14.50 -6.30
C TYR A 17 0.23 -14.41 -7.44
N LEU A 18 0.29 -15.35 -8.40
CA LEU A 18 -0.48 -15.31 -9.63
C LEU A 18 -1.98 -15.59 -9.42
N ASN A 19 -2.81 -15.04 -10.31
CA ASN A 19 -4.24 -15.38 -10.35
C ASN A 19 -4.48 -16.65 -11.21
N MET A 20 -5.73 -17.10 -11.29
CA MET A 20 -6.08 -18.31 -12.05
C MET A 20 -5.78 -18.18 -13.55
N ASP A 21 -5.94 -17.00 -14.13
CA ASP A 21 -5.76 -16.80 -15.57
C ASP A 21 -4.28 -16.78 -15.96
N ASP A 22 -3.45 -16.18 -15.11
CA ASP A 22 -1.99 -16.21 -15.25
C ASP A 22 -1.44 -17.63 -15.14
N LEU A 23 -1.91 -18.42 -14.16
CA LEU A 23 -1.51 -19.82 -14.00
C LEU A 23 -1.94 -20.67 -15.21
N LYS A 24 -3.18 -20.48 -15.69
CA LYS A 24 -3.66 -21.14 -16.91
C LYS A 24 -2.88 -20.70 -18.15
N LYS A 25 -2.35 -19.48 -18.18
CA LYS A 25 -1.49 -19.00 -19.26
C LYS A 25 -0.17 -19.77 -19.25
N ILE A 26 0.46 -19.94 -18.09
CA ILE A 26 1.66 -20.78 -17.96
C ILE A 26 1.39 -22.19 -18.49
N CYS A 27 0.26 -22.81 -18.12
CA CYS A 27 -0.08 -24.13 -18.66
C CYS A 27 -0.18 -24.15 -20.20
N ARG A 28 -0.69 -23.09 -20.83
CA ARG A 28 -0.77 -23.01 -22.29
C ARG A 28 0.60 -22.78 -22.92
N ASP A 29 1.41 -21.91 -22.33
CA ASP A 29 2.73 -21.54 -22.83
C ASP A 29 3.71 -22.73 -22.81
N PHE A 30 3.52 -23.67 -21.86
CA PHE A 30 4.28 -24.92 -21.73
C PHE A 30 3.52 -26.16 -22.23
N GLU A 31 2.44 -25.97 -23.00
CA GLU A 31 1.64 -27.06 -23.60
C GLU A 31 1.10 -28.13 -22.62
N ILE A 32 0.98 -27.80 -21.33
CA ILE A 32 0.43 -28.66 -20.28
C ILE A 32 -1.07 -28.90 -20.56
N LYS A 33 -1.53 -30.15 -20.49
CA LYS A 33 -2.94 -30.54 -20.73
C LYS A 33 -3.65 -30.94 -19.44
N GLY A 34 -4.99 -30.92 -19.43
CA GLY A 34 -5.80 -31.43 -18.30
C GLY A 34 -5.95 -30.48 -17.11
N PHE A 35 -5.53 -29.22 -17.23
CA PHE A 35 -5.54 -28.25 -16.13
C PHE A 35 -6.87 -27.51 -15.90
N SER A 36 -7.84 -27.65 -16.81
CA SER A 36 -9.04 -26.77 -16.86
C SER A 36 -9.95 -26.82 -15.63
N ARG A 37 -10.00 -27.97 -14.93
CA ARG A 37 -10.84 -28.19 -13.75
C ARG A 37 -10.14 -27.95 -12.41
N LYS A 38 -8.84 -27.69 -12.41
CA LYS A 38 -8.03 -27.57 -11.19
C LYS A 38 -8.30 -26.23 -10.50
N LYS A 39 -8.36 -26.27 -9.16
CA LYS A 39 -8.39 -25.06 -8.33
C LYS A 39 -6.98 -24.46 -8.22
N LYS A 40 -6.85 -23.23 -7.68
CA LYS A 40 -5.58 -22.50 -7.67
C LYS A 40 -4.42 -23.31 -7.07
N SER A 41 -4.57 -23.85 -5.85
CA SER A 41 -3.52 -24.64 -5.19
C SER A 41 -3.16 -25.88 -6.01
N GLU A 42 -4.17 -26.66 -6.39
CA GLU A 42 -4.02 -27.86 -7.22
C GLU A 42 -3.37 -27.57 -8.59
N LEU A 43 -3.62 -26.39 -9.15
CA LEU A 43 -3.06 -25.96 -10.43
C LEU A 43 -1.57 -25.61 -10.29
N ILE A 44 -1.18 -24.96 -9.19
CA ILE A 44 0.23 -24.70 -8.90
C ILE A 44 0.99 -26.02 -8.75
N ASP A 45 0.48 -26.93 -7.90
CA ASP A 45 1.13 -28.23 -7.70
C ASP A 45 1.19 -29.01 -9.03
N PHE A 46 0.13 -28.98 -9.83
CA PHE A 46 0.11 -29.65 -11.13
C PHE A 46 1.10 -29.06 -12.15
N ILE A 47 1.30 -27.74 -12.16
CA ILE A 47 2.33 -27.11 -13.01
C ILE A 47 3.71 -27.65 -12.59
N LEU A 48 4.00 -27.68 -11.29
CA LEU A 48 5.28 -28.16 -10.78
C LEU A 48 5.50 -29.66 -11.05
N GLU A 49 4.46 -30.48 -11.01
CA GLU A 49 4.53 -31.91 -11.35
C GLU A 49 4.68 -32.18 -12.85
N SER A 50 4.24 -31.25 -13.71
CA SER A 50 4.20 -31.44 -15.17
C SER A 50 5.45 -30.96 -15.88
N LEU A 51 6.21 -30.04 -15.28
CA LEU A 51 7.38 -29.43 -15.89
C LEU A 51 8.67 -30.19 -15.52
N ALA A 52 9.59 -30.28 -16.48
CA ALA A 52 10.95 -30.74 -16.24
C ALA A 52 11.83 -29.65 -15.59
N GLU A 53 13.00 -30.03 -15.07
CA GLU A 53 13.91 -29.11 -14.39
C GLU A 53 14.42 -27.99 -15.32
N GLU A 54 14.68 -28.30 -16.58
CA GLU A 54 15.07 -27.30 -17.59
C GLU A 54 13.94 -26.30 -17.86
N GLU A 55 12.68 -26.76 -17.81
CA GLU A 55 11.51 -25.91 -18.00
C GLU A 55 11.26 -24.99 -16.80
N PHE A 56 11.64 -25.42 -15.59
CA PHE A 56 11.64 -24.53 -14.42
C PHE A 56 12.55 -23.33 -14.64
N GLU A 57 13.76 -23.53 -15.16
CA GLU A 57 14.68 -22.43 -15.45
C GLU A 57 14.11 -21.46 -16.49
N VAL A 58 13.46 -21.98 -17.53
CA VAL A 58 12.77 -21.13 -18.53
C VAL A 58 11.64 -20.33 -17.89
N LEU A 59 10.81 -20.98 -17.06
CA LEU A 59 9.70 -20.31 -16.38
C LEU A 59 10.20 -19.20 -15.44
N LEU A 60 11.28 -19.46 -14.70
CA LEU A 60 11.92 -18.48 -13.83
C LEU A 60 12.41 -17.27 -14.61
N GLN A 61 13.14 -17.49 -15.71
CA GLN A 61 13.64 -16.42 -16.57
C GLN A 61 12.50 -15.54 -17.12
N GLN A 62 11.36 -16.16 -17.46
CA GLN A 62 10.21 -15.45 -18.02
C GLN A 62 9.41 -14.68 -16.96
N LYS A 63 9.26 -15.23 -15.74
CA LYS A 63 8.23 -14.78 -14.78
C LYS A 63 8.74 -14.21 -13.46
N GLU A 64 9.95 -14.55 -13.01
CA GLU A 64 10.46 -14.14 -11.70
C GLU A 64 10.39 -12.61 -11.55
N LEU A 65 11.04 -11.88 -12.46
CA LEU A 65 11.17 -10.43 -12.33
C LEU A 65 9.81 -9.73 -12.43
N GLU A 66 8.90 -10.21 -13.27
CA GLU A 66 7.54 -9.69 -13.42
C GLU A 66 6.76 -9.83 -12.10
N ILE A 67 6.73 -11.03 -11.53
CA ILE A 67 6.02 -11.34 -10.28
C ILE A 67 6.56 -10.49 -9.13
N ILE A 68 7.89 -10.44 -8.99
CA ILE A 68 8.54 -9.73 -7.90
C ILE A 68 8.35 -8.22 -8.03
N SER A 69 8.46 -7.68 -9.25
CA SER A 69 8.19 -6.25 -9.52
C SER A 69 6.78 -5.86 -9.10
N ASN A 70 5.78 -6.70 -9.41
CA ASN A 70 4.39 -6.46 -9.07
C ASN A 70 4.15 -6.52 -7.56
N GLY A 71 4.74 -7.50 -6.86
CA GLY A 71 4.66 -7.63 -5.41
C GLY A 71 5.27 -6.42 -4.68
N VAL A 72 6.44 -5.97 -5.14
CA VAL A 72 7.11 -4.77 -4.63
C VAL A 72 6.28 -3.51 -4.89
N GLU A 73 5.73 -3.34 -6.09
CA GLU A 73 4.91 -2.17 -6.41
C GLU A 73 3.67 -2.08 -5.51
N LEU A 74 3.01 -3.21 -5.25
CA LEU A 74 1.87 -3.24 -4.34
C LEU A 74 2.27 -2.90 -2.90
N ALA A 75 3.46 -3.32 -2.45
CA ALA A 75 4.01 -2.91 -1.16
C ALA A 75 4.27 -1.39 -1.08
N LEU A 76 4.85 -0.80 -2.13
CA LEU A 76 5.08 0.64 -2.19
C LEU A 76 3.76 1.43 -2.15
N LYS A 77 2.73 0.99 -2.89
CA LYS A 77 1.39 1.61 -2.82
C LYS A 77 0.80 1.60 -1.42
N LYS A 78 0.96 0.50 -0.67
CA LYS A 78 0.54 0.42 0.74
C LYS A 78 1.32 1.39 1.63
N ILE A 79 2.64 1.48 1.47
CA ILE A 79 3.51 2.42 2.22
C ILE A 79 3.11 3.88 1.91
N ARG A 80 2.83 4.21 0.64
CA ARG A 80 2.36 5.53 0.22
C ARG A 80 0.91 5.82 0.60
N GLY A 81 0.19 4.80 1.06
CA GLY A 81 -1.21 4.90 1.46
C GLY A 81 -2.20 4.99 0.30
N GLU A 82 -1.78 4.60 -0.91
CA GLU A 82 -2.57 4.52 -2.15
C GLU A 82 -3.37 3.21 -2.26
N ASP A 83 -3.08 2.24 -1.40
CA ASP A 83 -3.82 0.98 -1.29
C ASP A 83 -4.95 1.05 -0.24
N ARG A 84 -5.97 0.20 -0.41
CA ARG A 84 -7.12 0.11 0.50
C ARG A 84 -6.74 -0.44 1.87
N GLU A 85 -5.74 -1.31 1.92
CA GLU A 85 -5.21 -1.85 3.15
C GLU A 85 -3.97 -1.07 3.56
N THR A 86 -3.82 -0.87 4.87
CA THR A 86 -2.85 0.04 5.44
C THR A 86 -1.99 -0.64 6.48
N VAL A 87 -0.71 -0.31 6.50
CA VAL A 87 0.18 -0.68 7.60
C VAL A 87 -0.24 0.15 8.81
N THR A 88 -0.68 -0.51 9.86
CA THR A 88 -1.10 0.16 11.10
C THR A 88 -0.04 0.10 12.18
N GLU A 89 0.74 -0.96 12.19
CA GLU A 89 1.81 -1.21 13.15
C GLU A 89 2.89 -2.08 12.54
N ILE A 90 4.15 -1.77 12.83
CA ILE A 90 5.30 -2.65 12.70
C ILE A 90 6.00 -2.67 14.05
N LYS A 91 6.15 -3.88 14.61
CA LYS A 91 6.73 -4.11 15.92
C LYS A 91 7.89 -5.07 15.80
N THR A 92 9.06 -4.69 16.31
CA THR A 92 10.16 -5.63 16.55
C THR A 92 9.81 -6.47 17.79
N VAL A 93 9.65 -7.77 17.59
CA VAL A 93 9.30 -8.72 18.67
C VAL A 93 10.56 -9.22 19.34
N ASN A 94 11.58 -9.55 18.56
CA ASN A 94 12.88 -9.98 19.03
C ASN A 94 13.99 -9.28 18.20
N PRO A 95 14.69 -8.29 18.79
CA PRO A 95 15.77 -7.59 18.09
C PRO A 95 16.98 -8.45 17.76
N ASP A 96 17.27 -9.49 18.54
CA ASP A 96 18.45 -10.33 18.35
C ASP A 96 18.28 -11.28 17.16
N ASP A 97 17.05 -11.77 16.97
CA ASP A 97 16.67 -12.64 15.85
C ASP A 97 16.01 -11.86 14.69
N HIS A 98 16.06 -10.53 14.73
CA HIS A 98 15.49 -9.62 13.72
C HIS A 98 14.01 -9.92 13.40
N GLU A 99 13.24 -10.32 14.41
CA GLU A 99 11.84 -10.70 14.26
C GLU A 99 10.92 -9.49 14.29
N ILE A 100 10.03 -9.41 13.31
CA ILE A 100 8.99 -8.38 13.23
C ILE A 100 7.61 -8.96 13.06
N GLU A 101 6.65 -8.28 13.68
CA GLU A 101 5.22 -8.43 13.44
C GLU A 101 4.68 -7.17 12.77
N LEU A 102 3.90 -7.36 11.71
CA LEU A 102 3.24 -6.31 10.97
C LEU A 102 1.72 -6.50 11.05
N ILE A 103 0.99 -5.43 11.39
CA ILE A 103 -0.47 -5.42 11.41
C ILE A 103 -1.00 -4.54 10.30
N PHE A 104 -1.82 -5.14 9.44
CA PHE A 104 -2.46 -4.48 8.31
C PHE A 104 -3.96 -4.41 8.52
N LYS A 105 -4.56 -3.24 8.30
CA LYS A 105 -6.01 -3.06 8.35
C LYS A 105 -6.57 -2.65 7.01
N GLY A 106 -7.54 -3.43 6.53
CA GLY A 106 -8.45 -3.06 5.46
C GLY A 106 -9.78 -2.55 6.01
N PHE A 107 -10.82 -2.54 5.18
CA PHE A 107 -12.12 -1.99 5.57
C PHE A 107 -12.80 -2.80 6.68
N ASN A 108 -12.85 -4.13 6.50
CA ASN A 108 -13.54 -5.08 7.38
C ASN A 108 -12.66 -6.28 7.78
N TRP A 109 -11.34 -6.18 7.57
CA TRP A 109 -10.41 -7.26 7.88
C TRP A 109 -9.11 -6.69 8.43
N GLU A 110 -8.40 -7.55 9.17
CA GLU A 110 -7.06 -7.34 9.67
C GLU A 110 -6.22 -8.53 9.22
N ASN A 111 -5.01 -8.28 8.71
CA ASN A 111 -4.02 -9.31 8.41
C ASN A 111 -2.81 -9.09 9.30
N LYS A 112 -2.29 -10.18 9.89
CA LYS A 112 -1.00 -10.17 10.57
C LYS A 112 0.04 -10.83 9.68
N SER A 113 1.27 -10.34 9.78
CA SER A 113 2.42 -10.95 9.12
C SER A 113 3.59 -10.96 10.08
N PHE A 114 4.30 -12.08 10.08
CA PHE A 114 5.56 -12.29 10.76
C PHE A 114 6.68 -12.42 9.73
N LEU A 115 7.85 -11.86 10.04
CA LEU A 115 9.06 -12.02 9.23
C LEU A 115 10.29 -11.96 10.13
N SER A 116 11.26 -12.84 9.91
CA SER A 116 12.61 -12.77 10.47
C SER A 116 13.63 -12.94 9.35
N ILE A 117 14.55 -11.98 9.24
CA ILE A 117 15.67 -12.02 8.30
C ILE A 117 16.97 -11.84 9.07
N THR A 118 17.74 -12.93 9.18
CA THR A 118 19.07 -12.97 9.76
C THR A 118 20.08 -13.43 8.72
N SER A 119 21.38 -13.32 9.03
CA SER A 119 22.42 -13.90 8.16
C SER A 119 22.29 -15.42 7.99
N ALA A 120 21.64 -16.12 8.93
CA ALA A 120 21.47 -17.56 8.90
C ALA A 120 20.33 -18.01 7.96
N ASN A 121 19.30 -17.19 7.78
CA ASN A 121 18.11 -17.52 6.97
C ASN A 121 17.86 -16.56 5.80
N ILE A 122 18.80 -15.66 5.46
CA ILE A 122 18.63 -14.68 4.36
C ILE A 122 18.36 -15.30 2.97
N ASN A 123 18.70 -16.58 2.82
CA ASN A 123 18.47 -17.42 1.65
C ASN A 123 17.05 -18.02 1.61
N ASP A 124 16.37 -18.17 2.74
CA ASP A 124 14.94 -18.52 2.85
C ASP A 124 14.38 -18.03 4.21
N PRO A 125 13.96 -16.76 4.29
CA PRO A 125 13.56 -16.16 5.57
C PRO A 125 12.36 -16.83 6.21
N GLU A 126 12.39 -16.90 7.54
CA GLU A 126 11.23 -17.31 8.32
C GLU A 126 10.11 -16.28 8.17
N ARG A 127 8.93 -16.73 7.78
CA ARG A 127 7.80 -15.85 7.46
C ARG A 127 6.49 -16.56 7.64
N ASP A 128 5.50 -15.79 8.08
CA ASP A 128 4.09 -16.20 8.11
C ASP A 128 3.21 -14.99 7.83
N CYS A 129 2.04 -15.20 7.24
CA CYS A 129 1.11 -14.12 6.94
C CYS A 129 -0.30 -14.66 6.72
N ASP A 130 -1.28 -14.01 7.33
CA ASP A 130 -2.70 -14.40 7.22
C ASP A 130 -3.27 -14.19 5.81
N CYS A 131 -2.59 -13.42 4.96
CA CYS A 131 -3.08 -13.15 3.63
C CYS A 131 -2.99 -14.39 2.72
N ARG A 132 -3.92 -14.49 1.77
CA ARG A 132 -4.03 -15.64 0.85
C ARG A 132 -2.72 -16.07 0.18
N ILE A 133 -1.85 -15.11 -0.14
CA ILE A 133 -0.57 -15.37 -0.82
C ILE A 133 0.49 -15.79 0.22
N GLY A 134 0.59 -15.04 1.32
CA GLY A 134 1.63 -15.20 2.32
C GLY A 134 1.43 -16.44 3.20
N SER A 135 0.19 -16.88 3.43
CA SER A 135 -0.12 -18.13 4.17
C SER A 135 0.36 -19.39 3.45
N ASN A 136 0.73 -19.24 2.17
CA ASN A 136 1.35 -20.29 1.35
C ASN A 136 2.82 -19.94 1.03
N MET A 137 3.47 -19.14 1.88
CA MET A 137 4.86 -18.68 1.78
C MET A 137 5.19 -17.83 0.54
N GLY A 138 4.18 -17.34 -0.19
CA GLY A 138 4.37 -16.53 -1.38
C GLY A 138 4.84 -15.10 -1.11
N PHE A 139 5.46 -14.47 -2.11
CA PHE A 139 5.97 -13.10 -2.05
C PHE A 139 4.85 -12.03 -2.12
N CYS A 140 4.00 -12.01 -1.09
CA CYS A 140 2.95 -11.02 -0.93
C CYS A 140 3.51 -9.61 -0.66
N SER A 141 2.68 -8.58 -0.83
CA SER A 141 3.08 -7.21 -0.50
C SER A 141 3.39 -7.01 0.99
N HIS A 142 2.81 -7.82 1.90
CA HIS A 142 3.14 -7.78 3.33
C HIS A 142 4.58 -8.20 3.59
N PHE A 143 5.03 -9.29 2.96
CA PHE A 143 6.42 -9.74 3.00
C PHE A 143 7.37 -8.63 2.54
N TRP A 144 7.06 -7.97 1.42
CA TRP A 144 7.91 -6.90 0.88
C TRP A 144 7.97 -5.66 1.78
N ILE A 145 6.91 -5.34 2.51
CA ILE A 145 6.93 -4.27 3.51
C ILE A 145 7.86 -4.64 4.67
N GLY A 146 7.77 -5.87 5.17
CA GLY A 146 8.69 -6.38 6.19
C GLY A 146 10.15 -6.43 5.72
N PHE A 147 10.38 -6.82 4.45
CA PHE A 147 11.69 -6.82 3.82
C PHE A 147 12.27 -5.40 3.76
N ILE A 148 11.50 -4.42 3.29
CA ILE A 148 11.92 -3.01 3.24
C ILE A 148 12.20 -2.48 4.64
N TYR A 149 11.35 -2.82 5.62
CA TYR A 149 11.57 -2.43 7.01
C TYR A 149 12.90 -2.95 7.55
N SER A 150 13.14 -4.26 7.39
CA SER A 150 14.36 -4.92 7.86
C SER A 150 15.62 -4.35 7.20
N LEU A 151 15.54 -4.05 5.90
CA LEU A 151 16.60 -3.37 5.17
C LEU A 151 16.86 -1.94 5.70
N LYS A 152 15.81 -1.21 6.07
CA LYS A 152 15.91 0.15 6.63
C LYS A 152 16.38 0.19 8.09
N GLN A 153 16.29 -0.93 8.80
CA GLN A 153 16.90 -1.14 10.12
C GLN A 153 18.38 -1.56 10.02
N ASP A 154 18.95 -1.62 8.82
CA ASP A 154 20.32 -2.09 8.55
C ASP A 154 20.60 -3.54 9.02
N TRP A 155 19.58 -4.38 9.15
CA TRP A 155 19.71 -5.78 9.58
C TRP A 155 20.37 -6.69 8.55
N PHE A 156 20.31 -6.31 7.27
CA PHE A 156 21.05 -6.94 6.18
C PHE A 156 21.30 -5.93 5.07
N LYS A 157 22.22 -6.22 4.14
CA LYS A 157 22.45 -5.39 2.95
C LYS A 157 21.84 -6.05 1.73
N LEU A 158 21.36 -5.25 0.77
CA LEU A 158 20.79 -5.76 -0.48
C LEU A 158 21.71 -6.75 -1.23
N LYS A 159 23.03 -6.53 -1.16
CA LYS A 159 24.02 -7.44 -1.77
C LYS A 159 24.08 -8.83 -1.13
N ASP A 160 23.59 -8.96 0.11
CA ASP A 160 23.56 -10.22 0.86
C ASP A 160 22.29 -11.02 0.54
N TRP A 161 21.29 -10.39 -0.11
CA TRP A 161 20.05 -11.03 -0.54
C TRP A 161 20.29 -12.01 -1.69
N THR A 162 19.84 -13.25 -1.53
CA THR A 162 20.12 -14.34 -2.48
C THR A 162 18.90 -15.14 -2.93
N LEU A 163 17.75 -14.97 -2.27
CA LEU A 163 16.54 -15.76 -2.55
C LEU A 163 15.91 -15.40 -3.91
N THR A 164 15.82 -14.11 -4.26
CA THR A 164 15.16 -13.67 -5.51
C THR A 164 15.90 -12.54 -6.19
N SER A 165 15.82 -12.50 -7.51
CA SER A 165 16.17 -11.32 -8.30
C SER A 165 15.26 -10.15 -7.94
N LEU A 166 15.84 -8.95 -7.78
CA LEU A 166 15.08 -7.72 -7.56
C LEU A 166 15.10 -6.83 -8.82
N PRO A 167 14.09 -5.97 -9.01
CA PRO A 167 14.12 -4.94 -10.04
C PRO A 167 15.37 -4.06 -9.94
N ARG A 168 15.99 -3.71 -11.06
CA ARG A 168 17.24 -2.92 -11.07
C ARG A 168 17.09 -1.55 -10.40
N ASP A 169 15.88 -1.00 -10.40
CA ASP A 169 15.52 0.28 -9.81
C ASP A 169 15.04 0.17 -8.35
N PHE A 170 15.03 -1.02 -7.75
CA PHE A 170 14.49 -1.28 -6.41
C PHE A 170 15.05 -0.32 -5.36
N GLU A 171 16.37 -0.19 -5.26
CA GLU A 171 17.04 0.66 -4.27
C GLU A 171 16.64 2.14 -4.43
N SER A 172 16.49 2.59 -5.68
CA SER A 172 16.06 3.96 -5.99
C SER A 172 14.60 4.20 -5.56
N ARG A 173 13.73 3.20 -5.74
CA ARG A 173 12.29 3.27 -5.40
C ARG A 173 12.04 3.35 -3.90
N ILE A 174 12.93 2.78 -3.07
CA ILE A 174 12.80 2.81 -1.62
C ILE A 174 13.63 3.90 -0.94
N LYS A 175 14.40 4.69 -1.71
CA LYS A 175 15.35 5.68 -1.16
C LYS A 175 14.69 6.67 -0.20
N ASN A 176 13.51 7.17 -0.55
CA ASN A 176 12.78 8.18 0.23
C ASN A 176 11.91 7.59 1.36
N ILE A 177 11.87 6.27 1.49
CA ILE A 177 11.16 5.60 2.57
C ILE A 177 12.03 5.65 3.83
N LYS A 178 11.47 6.18 4.91
CA LYS A 178 12.10 6.27 6.23
C LYS A 178 11.27 5.59 7.30
N LEU A 179 11.94 5.19 8.37
CA LEU A 179 11.32 4.75 9.61
C LEU A 179 10.90 5.98 10.41
N SER A 180 9.65 6.01 10.85
CA SER A 180 9.12 7.08 11.70
C SER A 180 8.40 6.48 12.90
N GLU A 181 8.66 7.05 14.07
CA GLU A 181 7.92 6.71 15.29
C GLU A 181 6.55 7.39 15.26
N LYS A 182 5.48 6.60 15.38
CA LYS A 182 4.13 7.15 15.48
C LYS A 182 3.80 7.46 16.95
N THR A 183 3.64 8.73 17.29
CA THR A 183 3.05 9.14 18.57
C THR A 183 1.53 9.01 18.49
N ILE A 184 0.96 8.08 19.25
CA ILE A 184 -0.50 7.91 19.38
C ILE A 184 -0.87 8.28 20.82
N GLY A 185 -1.55 9.42 21.02
CA GLY A 185 -2.14 9.81 22.31
C GLY A 185 -1.23 10.59 23.28
N ASP A 186 -1.86 11.17 24.32
CA ASP A 186 -1.23 12.05 25.32
C ASP A 186 -0.05 11.38 26.05
N ALA A 187 0.95 12.21 26.37
CA ALA A 187 2.33 11.88 26.77
C ALA A 187 2.53 11.09 28.08
N SER A 188 1.62 10.19 28.47
CA SER A 188 1.60 9.59 29.81
C SER A 188 1.72 8.06 29.90
N GLU A 189 1.87 7.32 28.79
CA GLU A 189 2.18 5.88 28.87
C GLU A 189 3.40 5.52 28.01
N LYS A 190 4.42 4.95 28.66
CA LYS A 190 5.60 4.34 28.00
C LYS A 190 5.17 3.02 27.34
N ILE A 191 4.46 3.11 26.23
CA ILE A 191 4.22 2.00 25.33
C ILE A 191 5.24 2.12 24.20
N SER A 192 5.88 1.01 23.81
CA SER A 192 6.78 0.92 22.66
C SER A 192 6.14 1.63 21.47
N LYS A 193 6.75 2.72 21.00
CA LYS A 193 6.18 3.54 19.93
C LYS A 193 6.12 2.69 18.65
N PRO A 194 4.94 2.46 18.06
CA PRO A 194 4.85 1.68 16.84
C PRO A 194 5.63 2.42 15.73
N THR A 195 6.53 1.70 15.08
CA THR A 195 7.31 2.26 13.97
C THR A 195 6.51 2.07 12.68
N ILE A 196 6.48 3.08 11.83
CA ILE A 196 5.86 3.00 10.51
C ILE A 196 6.87 3.36 9.41
N LEU A 197 6.68 2.79 8.23
CA LEU A 197 7.39 3.21 7.02
C LEU A 197 6.63 4.38 6.38
N ILE A 198 7.33 5.49 6.15
CA ILE A 198 6.78 6.67 5.49
C ILE A 198 7.63 7.00 4.28
N ASP A 199 7.00 7.11 3.11
CA ASP A 199 7.59 7.73 1.93
C ASP A 199 7.39 9.25 2.00
N GLU A 200 8.39 10.00 2.45
CA GLU A 200 8.28 11.46 2.66
C GLU A 200 7.94 12.24 1.39
N THR A 201 8.20 11.67 0.22
CA THR A 201 7.88 12.30 -1.06
C THR A 201 6.44 12.10 -1.47
N ALA A 202 5.76 11.10 -0.92
CA ALA A 202 4.38 10.81 -1.27
C ALA A 202 3.41 11.86 -0.71
N THR A 203 2.44 12.25 -1.54
CA THR A 203 1.27 13.03 -1.12
C THR A 203 0.60 12.42 0.13
N GLY A 204 0.52 11.08 0.16
CA GLY A 204 -0.01 10.36 1.31
C GLY A 204 0.75 10.61 2.62
N ALA A 205 2.07 10.76 2.62
CA ALA A 205 2.84 11.02 3.85
C ALA A 205 2.54 12.39 4.45
N LYS A 206 2.42 13.42 3.60
CA LYS A 206 2.03 14.77 4.04
C LYS A 206 0.60 14.77 4.61
N LEU A 207 -0.28 13.95 4.07
CA LEU A 207 -1.67 13.81 4.50
C LEU A 207 -1.84 12.92 5.75
N MET A 208 -0.98 11.91 5.94
CA MET A 208 -1.04 10.97 7.08
C MET A 208 -1.04 11.70 8.43
N ASN A 209 -0.24 12.76 8.56
CA ASN A 209 -0.14 13.57 9.78
C ASN A 209 -1.44 14.31 10.13
N TYR A 210 -2.37 14.44 9.18
CA TYR A 210 -3.63 15.16 9.36
C TYR A 210 -4.85 14.23 9.28
N ILE A 211 -4.66 12.90 9.22
CA ILE A 211 -5.78 11.96 9.25
C ILE A 211 -6.61 12.19 10.50
N ASN A 212 -7.93 12.19 10.33
CA ASN A 212 -8.93 12.46 11.37
C ASN A 212 -8.86 13.87 11.97
N SER A 213 -8.05 14.77 11.40
CA SER A 213 -7.94 16.17 11.82
C SER A 213 -8.75 17.09 10.90
N SER A 214 -9.16 18.24 11.44
CA SER A 214 -9.76 19.30 10.63
C SER A 214 -8.66 20.06 9.90
N ILE A 215 -8.79 20.19 8.59
CA ILE A 215 -7.87 20.93 7.73
C ILE A 215 -8.60 22.08 7.02
N ILE A 216 -7.80 23.03 6.56
CA ILE A 216 -8.20 24.04 5.60
C ILE A 216 -7.45 23.78 4.30
N VAL A 217 -8.17 23.76 3.18
CA VAL A 217 -7.60 23.81 1.84
C VAL A 217 -7.64 25.27 1.42
N TYR A 218 -6.46 25.89 1.33
CA TYR A 218 -6.31 27.30 0.97
C TYR A 218 -6.43 27.52 -0.54
N GLU A 219 -6.03 26.52 -1.32
CA GLU A 219 -6.10 26.53 -2.78
C GLU A 219 -6.08 25.08 -3.28
N GLY A 220 -6.88 24.80 -4.29
CA GLY A 220 -6.86 23.57 -5.08
C GLY A 220 -7.68 23.77 -6.35
N GLU A 221 -7.21 23.24 -7.47
CA GLU A 221 -7.89 23.34 -8.77
C GLU A 221 -8.67 22.05 -9.04
N ILE A 222 -9.93 22.17 -9.44
CA ILE A 222 -10.77 21.01 -9.76
C ILE A 222 -10.30 20.37 -11.06
N THR A 223 -10.01 19.07 -11.03
CA THR A 223 -9.64 18.28 -12.20
C THR A 223 -10.77 17.37 -12.67
N GLU A 224 -11.64 16.94 -11.77
CA GLU A 224 -12.72 16.00 -12.08
C GLU A 224 -13.85 16.15 -11.06
N ILE A 225 -15.09 16.01 -11.52
CA ILE A 225 -16.27 15.94 -10.65
C ILE A 225 -17.08 14.69 -11.01
N VAL A 226 -17.25 13.80 -10.04
CA VAL A 226 -17.96 12.53 -10.23
C VAL A 226 -19.21 12.48 -9.36
N GLU A 227 -20.39 12.37 -9.98
CA GLU A 227 -21.65 12.15 -9.28
C GLU A 227 -21.74 10.71 -8.75
N ARG A 228 -22.25 10.60 -7.51
CA ARG A 228 -22.48 9.33 -6.82
C ARG A 228 -23.77 9.37 -6.03
N GLU A 229 -24.36 8.20 -5.92
CA GLU A 229 -25.53 7.95 -5.08
C GLU A 229 -25.15 6.97 -3.96
N SER A 230 -25.78 7.14 -2.80
CA SER A 230 -25.71 6.21 -1.69
C SER A 230 -27.13 5.95 -1.21
N GLU A 231 -27.55 4.69 -1.27
CA GLU A 231 -28.81 4.26 -0.67
C GLU A 231 -28.55 3.76 0.76
N PHE A 232 -29.30 4.30 1.72
CA PHE A 232 -29.27 3.82 3.10
C PHE A 232 -30.68 3.82 3.68
N GLN A 233 -31.17 2.62 4.06
CA GLN A 233 -32.53 2.43 4.59
C GLN A 233 -33.63 3.04 3.69
N GLY A 234 -33.49 2.90 2.37
CA GLY A 234 -34.42 3.44 1.38
C GLY A 234 -34.27 4.94 1.07
N ASN A 235 -33.36 5.65 1.74
CA ASN A 235 -33.04 7.04 1.41
C ASN A 235 -31.86 7.09 0.43
N ILE A 236 -32.09 7.64 -0.76
CA ILE A 236 -31.05 7.89 -1.75
C ILE A 236 -30.44 9.27 -1.49
N THR A 237 -29.16 9.30 -1.14
CA THR A 237 -28.40 10.54 -0.97
C THR A 237 -27.44 10.72 -2.14
N LYS A 238 -27.62 11.82 -2.88
CA LYS A 238 -26.68 12.26 -3.91
C LYS A 238 -25.51 13.05 -3.32
N TYR A 239 -24.31 12.75 -3.81
CA TYR A 239 -23.09 13.47 -3.45
C TYR A 239 -22.10 13.45 -4.62
N PHE A 240 -21.10 14.33 -4.54
CA PHE A 240 -20.07 14.43 -5.56
C PHE A 240 -18.71 14.17 -4.94
N ILE A 241 -17.87 13.44 -5.67
CA ILE A 241 -16.44 13.33 -5.40
C ILE A 241 -15.73 14.27 -6.37
N VAL A 242 -15.07 15.27 -5.80
CA VAL A 242 -14.30 16.27 -6.55
C VAL A 242 -12.82 15.96 -6.36
N SER A 243 -12.12 15.72 -7.47
CA SER A 243 -10.68 15.55 -7.49
C SER A 243 -10.04 16.93 -7.66
N LEU A 244 -9.05 17.23 -6.82
CA LEU A 244 -8.29 18.48 -6.87
C LEU A 244 -6.83 18.20 -7.21
N LYS A 245 -6.17 19.17 -7.84
CA LYS A 245 -4.70 19.22 -7.99
C LYS A 245 -4.08 20.48 -7.39
N ASP A 246 -2.76 20.48 -7.27
CA ASP A 246 -1.93 21.63 -6.84
C ASP A 246 -2.39 22.23 -5.50
N ILE A 247 -2.63 21.34 -4.53
CA ILE A 247 -3.33 21.70 -3.29
C ILE A 247 -2.36 22.29 -2.28
N LYS A 248 -2.73 23.45 -1.73
CA LYS A 248 -2.13 24.05 -0.53
C LYS A 248 -3.08 23.85 0.64
N PHE A 249 -2.65 23.11 1.65
CA PHE A 249 -3.48 22.85 2.84
C PHE A 249 -2.69 22.99 4.14
N GLY A 250 -3.41 23.10 5.25
CA GLY A 250 -2.82 23.18 6.58
C GLY A 250 -3.85 22.90 7.69
N PRO A 251 -3.46 23.04 8.97
CA PRO A 251 -4.36 22.85 10.09
C PRO A 251 -5.49 23.89 10.06
N LYS A 252 -6.69 23.49 10.46
CA LYS A 252 -7.82 24.43 10.56
C LYS A 252 -7.51 25.52 11.58
N LEU A 253 -7.52 26.77 11.12
CA LEU A 253 -7.27 27.94 11.95
C LEU A 253 -8.47 28.25 12.86
N LYS A 254 -8.19 28.63 14.12
CA LYS A 254 -9.21 29.20 15.03
C LYS A 254 -9.32 30.71 14.83
N LYS A 255 -8.19 31.40 14.62
CA LYS A 255 -8.09 32.83 14.33
C LYS A 255 -7.15 33.07 13.15
N LYS A 256 -7.32 34.19 12.44
CA LYS A 256 -6.45 34.56 11.31
C LYS A 256 -4.97 34.71 11.71
N SER A 257 -4.72 35.17 12.94
CA SER A 257 -3.38 35.30 13.53
C SER A 257 -2.65 33.97 13.70
N ASP A 258 -3.37 32.84 13.67
CA ASP A 258 -2.79 31.51 13.85
C ASP A 258 -2.20 30.98 12.53
N TYR A 259 -2.35 31.73 11.42
CA TYR A 259 -1.77 31.37 10.13
C TYR A 259 -0.24 31.43 10.20
N ARG A 260 0.40 30.32 9.86
CA ARG A 260 1.85 30.23 9.70
C ARG A 260 2.16 29.57 8.37
N GLU A 261 3.03 30.19 7.59
CA GLU A 261 3.38 29.71 6.24
C GLU A 261 4.14 28.37 6.28
N GLU A 262 4.91 28.14 7.35
CA GLU A 262 5.62 26.88 7.63
C GLU A 262 4.71 25.65 7.84
N ASP A 263 3.48 25.87 8.28
CA ASP A 263 2.47 24.83 8.48
C ASP A 263 1.76 24.42 7.18
N ILE A 264 2.00 25.16 6.09
CA ILE A 264 1.39 24.90 4.79
C ILE A 264 2.12 23.76 4.10
N LYS A 265 1.34 22.78 3.66
CA LYS A 265 1.82 21.64 2.88
C LYS A 265 1.25 21.72 1.46
N ILE A 266 2.09 21.33 0.51
CA ILE A 266 1.72 21.20 -0.90
C ILE A 266 1.60 19.73 -1.23
N VAL A 267 0.46 19.33 -1.79
CA VAL A 267 0.19 17.97 -2.27
C VAL A 267 -0.37 18.00 -3.67
N GLU A 268 -0.04 16.96 -4.45
CA GLU A 268 -0.39 16.90 -5.86
C GLU A 268 -1.86 16.64 -6.09
N GLU A 269 -2.47 15.75 -5.30
CA GLU A 269 -3.87 15.36 -5.45
C GLU A 269 -4.56 15.18 -4.09
N ILE A 270 -5.83 15.57 -4.01
CA ILE A 270 -6.71 15.21 -2.90
C ILE A 270 -8.15 15.10 -3.40
N LYS A 271 -8.91 14.16 -2.84
CA LYS A 271 -10.34 14.03 -3.14
C LYS A 271 -11.17 14.73 -2.08
N VAL A 272 -12.30 15.28 -2.48
CA VAL A 272 -13.24 15.97 -1.60
C VAL A 272 -14.63 15.43 -1.84
N ARG A 273 -15.33 15.07 -0.76
CA ARG A 273 -16.75 14.76 -0.83
C ARG A 273 -17.57 16.01 -0.53
N ILE A 274 -18.37 16.43 -1.49
CA ILE A 274 -19.32 17.54 -1.35
C ILE A 274 -20.76 17.04 -1.49
N SER A 275 -21.70 17.68 -0.81
CA SER A 275 -23.12 17.37 -0.93
C SER A 275 -23.71 17.92 -2.21
N GLU A 276 -24.82 17.34 -2.67
CA GLU A 276 -25.59 17.89 -3.79
C GLU A 276 -25.99 19.35 -3.56
N LYS A 277 -26.39 19.71 -2.33
CA LYS A 277 -26.66 21.10 -1.95
C LYS A 277 -25.48 22.02 -2.25
N LEU A 278 -24.27 21.66 -1.83
CA LEU A 278 -23.09 22.51 -2.06
C LEU A 278 -22.74 22.62 -3.55
N GLN A 279 -22.90 21.53 -4.30
CA GLN A 279 -22.68 21.55 -5.74
C GLN A 279 -23.68 22.48 -6.44
N ASN A 280 -24.96 22.40 -6.07
CA ASN A 280 -26.01 23.25 -6.65
C ASN A 280 -25.86 24.74 -6.28
N GLU A 281 -25.36 25.03 -5.08
CA GLU A 281 -25.13 26.40 -4.62
C GLU A 281 -23.92 27.06 -5.30
N ASN A 282 -22.89 26.29 -5.64
CA ASN A 282 -21.63 26.83 -6.16
C ASN A 282 -21.41 26.58 -7.66
N CYS A 283 -22.17 25.64 -8.25
CA CYS A 283 -22.07 25.26 -9.66
C CYS A 283 -20.64 24.94 -10.12
N LEU A 284 -19.90 24.17 -9.30
CA LEU A 284 -18.48 23.89 -9.53
C LEU A 284 -18.24 23.17 -10.86
N LYS A 285 -17.13 23.48 -11.51
CA LYS A 285 -16.68 22.91 -12.78
C LYS A 285 -15.19 22.60 -12.76
N GLU A 286 -14.75 21.76 -13.69
CA GLU A 286 -13.33 21.53 -13.93
C GLU A 286 -12.62 22.85 -14.27
N GLY A 287 -11.43 23.04 -13.71
CA GLY A 287 -10.64 24.26 -13.78
C GLY A 287 -10.94 25.30 -12.69
N ASP A 288 -12.03 25.17 -11.94
CA ASP A 288 -12.33 26.10 -10.85
C ASP A 288 -11.29 25.97 -9.73
N LYS A 289 -10.84 27.11 -9.21
CA LYS A 289 -10.00 27.17 -8.01
C LYS A 289 -10.85 27.40 -6.79
N ILE A 290 -10.71 26.51 -5.80
CA ILE A 290 -11.55 26.54 -4.61
C ILE A 290 -10.73 26.58 -3.32
N ASN A 291 -11.36 27.09 -2.26
CA ASN A 291 -10.91 26.94 -0.89
C ASN A 291 -12.07 26.53 0.03
N PHE A 292 -11.77 25.73 1.05
CA PHE A 292 -12.78 25.23 1.98
C PHE A 292 -12.14 24.65 3.25
N ASN A 293 -12.99 24.39 4.25
CA ASN A 293 -12.62 23.65 5.44
C ASN A 293 -13.30 22.28 5.45
N GLY A 294 -12.62 21.28 5.99
CA GLY A 294 -13.21 19.97 6.19
C GLY A 294 -12.40 19.09 7.12
N LYS A 295 -12.80 17.83 7.26
CA LYS A 295 -12.09 16.81 8.02
C LYS A 295 -11.41 15.87 7.04
N LEU A 296 -10.09 15.76 7.12
CA LEU A 296 -9.35 14.79 6.34
C LEU A 296 -9.57 13.40 6.94
N VAL A 297 -10.00 12.45 6.10
CA VAL A 297 -10.16 11.05 6.51
C VAL A 297 -9.53 10.15 5.45
N LYS A 298 -9.16 8.93 5.86
CA LYS A 298 -8.84 7.87 4.92
C LYS A 298 -10.11 7.10 4.61
N ASP A 299 -10.67 7.35 3.44
CA ASP A 299 -11.82 6.63 2.90
C ASP A 299 -11.38 5.31 2.26
N ASN A 300 -12.13 4.24 2.49
CA ASN A 300 -11.77 2.90 2.03
C ASN A 300 -11.84 2.72 0.51
N PHE A 301 -12.61 3.56 -0.17
CA PHE A 301 -12.76 3.52 -1.63
C PHE A 301 -11.92 4.60 -2.31
N TRP A 302 -11.86 5.79 -1.69
CA TRP A 302 -11.31 6.99 -2.32
C TRP A 302 -9.94 7.40 -1.77
N GLY A 303 -9.37 6.66 -0.82
CA GLY A 303 -8.11 7.01 -0.19
C GLY A 303 -8.24 8.28 0.66
N TYR A 304 -7.24 9.16 0.63
CA TYR A 304 -7.32 10.42 1.38
C TYR A 304 -8.41 11.32 0.82
N THR A 305 -9.46 11.54 1.61
CA THR A 305 -10.62 12.33 1.22
C THR A 305 -10.96 13.35 2.28
N VAL A 306 -11.22 14.58 1.88
CA VAL A 306 -11.79 15.60 2.77
C VAL A 306 -13.29 15.45 2.79
N LYS A 307 -13.85 15.24 3.99
CA LYS A 307 -15.30 15.15 4.23
C LYS A 307 -15.77 16.29 5.13
N ASN A 308 -17.07 16.37 5.35
CA ASN A 308 -17.70 17.39 6.19
C ASN A 308 -17.42 18.83 5.73
N VAL A 309 -17.30 19.02 4.43
CA VAL A 309 -17.24 20.35 3.82
C VAL A 309 -18.60 21.00 3.97
N ARG A 310 -18.63 22.21 4.55
CA ARG A 310 -19.89 22.96 4.81
C ARG A 310 -20.00 24.25 4.00
N LYS A 311 -18.89 24.74 3.47
CA LYS A 311 -18.82 25.96 2.67
C LYS A 311 -17.62 25.84 1.73
N ILE A 312 -17.83 26.29 0.50
CA ILE A 312 -16.79 26.42 -0.53
C ILE A 312 -16.74 27.89 -0.92
N VAL A 313 -15.55 28.37 -1.23
CA VAL A 313 -15.34 29.72 -1.74
C VAL A 313 -14.50 29.57 -3.01
N MET A 314 -15.05 30.06 -4.12
CA MET A 314 -14.31 30.17 -5.39
C MET A 314 -13.27 31.28 -5.29
N LYS A 315 -12.10 31.08 -5.89
CA LYS A 315 -11.00 32.04 -5.89
C LYS A 315 -10.83 32.75 -7.22
#